data_AF-A0A1E1WBM7-F1
#
_entry.id   AF-A0A1E1WBM7-F1
#
_cell.length_a   1.000
_cell.length_b   1.000
_cell.length_c   1.000
_cell.angle_alpha   90.00
_cell.angle_beta   90.00
_cell.angle_gamma   90.00
#
_symmetry.space_group_name_H-M   'P 1'
#
loop_
_entity.id
_entity.type
_entity.pdbx_description
1 polymer ?
#
loop_
_entity_poly.entity_id
_entity_poly.type
_entity_poly.pdbx_seq_one_letter_code
_entity_poly.pdbx_strand_id
1 'polypeptide(L)'
;MDVLQNETVEYSIWKSKGYDAFIDEWFLMSSPVPVLSIMSAYLLFVLKLGPDYMKKRPPFNLNNLLVVYNFVQVLVSAFIVYIGLELILPHGILSSVCELDKAKIVPLATGIYYYFSAKVSELLDTVFFVLRKKYNQVTFLHVYHHAIMLMSTWYTLKYEPTYTIVFLGTLNSFVHVVMYSYYALSTFPELSKYLWWKKYITSMQLIQFLAIIVQVSANYFMSGCPPSMFLMNVVLGNTCLMIYLFGDFYVKSYLKNKADKAEKENTHKNSKANGTKTNDVKFTDGISNNNRLHEKTL
;
A
#
# COMPACT_ATOMS: atom_id res chain seq x y z
N MET A 1 -10.06 25.45 -51.92
CA MET A 1 -11.50 25.67 -51.66
C MET A 1 -12.06 24.43 -50.97
N ASP A 2 -11.44 23.94 -49.91
CA ASP A 2 -11.28 24.51 -48.55
C ASP A 2 -12.40 24.00 -47.65
N VAL A 3 -12.21 22.80 -47.07
CA VAL A 3 -12.54 22.50 -45.66
C VAL A 3 -11.64 21.35 -45.19
N LEU A 4 -10.33 21.61 -45.08
CA LEU A 4 -9.43 20.86 -44.18
C LEU A 4 -8.93 21.86 -43.15
N GLN A 5 -9.84 22.31 -42.29
CA GLN A 5 -9.48 23.13 -41.13
C GLN A 5 -8.95 22.20 -40.05
N ASN A 6 -7.65 21.92 -40.17
CA ASN A 6 -6.68 21.81 -39.10
C ASN A 6 -7.23 22.08 -37.68
N GLU A 7 -7.83 21.07 -37.04
CA GLU A 7 -8.00 21.09 -35.58
C GLU A 7 -6.63 20.81 -34.99
N THR A 8 -5.93 21.89 -34.65
CA THR A 8 -4.85 21.83 -33.68
C THR A 8 -5.47 21.37 -32.37
N VAL A 9 -5.37 20.06 -32.09
CA VAL A 9 -5.68 19.51 -30.78
C VAL A 9 -4.69 20.13 -29.81
N GLU A 10 -5.11 21.24 -29.21
CA GLU A 10 -4.38 21.90 -28.14
C GLU A 10 -4.37 20.92 -26.96
N TYR A 11 -3.32 20.10 -26.87
CA TYR A 11 -3.02 19.22 -25.74
C TYR A 11 -2.66 20.07 -24.52
N SER A 12 -3.67 20.76 -24.01
CA SER A 12 -3.64 21.43 -22.74
C SER A 12 -3.81 20.35 -21.68
N ILE A 13 -2.80 20.15 -20.83
CA ILE A 13 -2.87 19.28 -19.63
C ILE A 13 -4.08 19.61 -18.72
N TRP A 14 -4.70 20.78 -18.94
CA TRP A 14 -5.87 21.30 -18.25
C TRP A 14 -7.20 20.75 -18.81
N LYS A 15 -7.21 20.25 -20.05
CA LYS A 15 -8.36 19.58 -20.70
C LYS A 15 -8.08 18.09 -20.87
N SER A 16 -7.79 17.38 -19.78
CA SER A 16 -7.77 15.91 -19.82
C SER A 16 -9.21 15.39 -19.90
N LYS A 17 -9.75 15.24 -21.12
CA LYS A 17 -11.01 14.50 -21.29
C LYS A 17 -10.73 13.02 -21.01
N GLY A 18 -11.46 12.45 -20.06
CA GLY A 18 -11.41 11.01 -19.79
C GLY A 18 -12.01 10.21 -20.94
N TYR A 19 -11.90 8.88 -20.88
CA TYR A 19 -12.56 7.99 -21.84
C TYR A 19 -14.09 8.18 -21.78
N ASP A 20 -14.63 8.35 -20.57
CA ASP A 20 -16.03 8.61 -20.31
C ASP A 20 -16.27 9.99 -19.69
N ALA A 21 -17.06 10.83 -20.35
CA ALA A 21 -17.33 12.20 -19.92
C ALA A 21 -17.96 12.32 -18.52
N PHE A 22 -18.71 11.31 -18.05
CA PHE A 22 -19.34 11.35 -16.72
C PHE A 22 -18.32 11.22 -15.58
N ILE A 23 -17.15 10.61 -15.84
CA ILE A 23 -16.08 10.48 -14.83
C ILE A 23 -15.48 11.85 -14.54
N ASP A 24 -15.44 12.76 -15.53
CA ASP A 24 -14.88 14.10 -15.39
C ASP A 24 -15.65 14.97 -14.39
N GLU A 25 -16.91 14.64 -14.12
CA GLU A 25 -17.77 15.33 -13.16
C GLU A 25 -17.54 14.85 -11.71
N TRP A 26 -16.84 13.74 -11.52
CA TRP A 26 -16.57 13.19 -10.19
C TRP A 26 -15.50 13.99 -9.44
N PHE A 27 -15.59 13.94 -8.11
CA PHE A 27 -14.65 14.65 -7.25
C PHE A 27 -13.21 14.19 -7.51
N LEU A 28 -12.29 15.15 -7.68
CA LEU A 28 -10.88 14.96 -8.06
C LEU A 28 -10.62 14.37 -9.47
N MET A 29 -11.65 14.17 -10.29
CA MET A 29 -11.50 13.56 -11.62
C MET A 29 -11.51 14.57 -12.77
N SER A 30 -11.84 15.84 -12.54
CA SER A 30 -11.95 16.86 -13.59
C SER A 30 -10.66 17.08 -14.37
N SER A 31 -9.50 17.09 -13.70
CA SER A 31 -8.18 17.21 -14.30
C SER A 31 -7.12 16.52 -13.42
N PRO A 32 -5.87 16.31 -13.87
CA PRO A 32 -4.82 15.75 -13.01
C PRO A 32 -4.38 16.70 -11.90
N VAL A 33 -4.71 18.00 -12.01
CA VAL A 33 -4.19 19.06 -11.14
C VAL A 33 -4.55 18.87 -9.66
N PRO A 34 -5.79 18.54 -9.27
CA PRO A 34 -6.15 18.31 -7.87
C PRO A 34 -5.35 17.16 -7.26
N VAL A 35 -5.23 16.03 -7.96
CA VAL A 35 -4.51 14.85 -7.45
C VAL A 35 -3.01 15.09 -7.38
N LEU A 36 -2.43 15.75 -8.39
CA LEU A 36 -1.02 16.17 -8.34
C LEU A 36 -0.75 17.17 -7.22
N SER A 37 -1.70 18.05 -6.93
CA SER A 37 -1.60 19.00 -5.81
C SER A 37 -1.62 18.28 -4.47
N ILE A 38 -2.55 17.33 -4.29
CA ILE A 38 -2.61 16.47 -3.10
C ILE A 38 -1.30 15.69 -2.94
N MET A 39 -0.81 15.06 -4.01
CA MET A 39 0.44 14.29 -3.99
C MET A 39 1.65 15.16 -3.64
N SER A 40 1.73 16.36 -4.21
CA SER A 40 2.82 17.31 -3.96
C SER A 40 2.81 17.80 -2.51
N ALA A 41 1.63 18.17 -2.00
CA ALA A 41 1.44 18.58 -0.61
C ALA A 41 1.78 17.43 0.35
N TYR A 42 1.32 16.22 0.03
CA TYR A 42 1.63 14.99 0.76
C TYR A 42 3.14 14.76 0.86
N LEU A 43 3.85 14.69 -0.27
CA LEU A 43 5.30 14.44 -0.29
C LEU A 43 6.07 15.54 0.44
N LEU A 44 5.70 16.80 0.22
CA LEU A 44 6.30 17.94 0.90
C LEU A 44 6.10 17.86 2.42
N PHE A 45 4.91 17.45 2.88
CA PHE A 45 4.63 17.28 4.29
C PHE A 45 5.42 16.11 4.88
N VAL A 46 5.31 14.90 4.30
CA VAL A 46 5.87 13.69 4.94
C VAL A 46 7.39 13.64 4.90
N LEU A 47 8.02 14.22 3.87
CA LEU A 47 9.48 14.18 3.71
C LEU A 47 10.20 15.40 4.32
N LYS A 48 9.53 16.55 4.44
CA LYS A 48 10.18 17.80 4.87
C LYS A 48 9.44 18.54 5.97
N LEU A 49 8.26 19.10 5.68
CA LEU A 49 7.61 20.04 6.59
C LEU A 49 7.16 19.39 7.91
N GLY A 50 6.57 18.20 7.84
CA GLY A 50 6.10 17.45 9.00
C GLY A 50 7.25 17.02 9.92
N PRO A 51 8.31 16.34 9.42
CA PRO A 51 9.48 16.03 10.22
C PRO A 51 10.12 17.27 10.85
N ASP A 52 10.29 18.36 10.09
CA ASP A 52 10.86 19.61 10.60
C ASP A 52 10.01 20.24 11.71
N TYR A 53 8.69 20.27 11.53
CA TYR A 53 7.73 20.74 12.52
C TYR A 53 7.78 19.89 13.80
N MET A 54 7.94 18.57 13.66
CA MET A 54 7.97 17.64 14.77
C MET A 54 9.31 17.60 15.51
N LYS A 55 10.43 18.08 14.93
CA LYS A 55 11.77 18.05 15.57
C LYS A 55 11.73 18.55 17.03
N LYS A 56 11.09 19.69 17.26
CA LYS A 56 11.03 20.38 18.56
C LYS A 56 9.82 20.02 19.43
N ARG A 57 9.02 19.02 19.05
CA ARG A 57 7.75 18.67 19.73
C ARG A 57 7.78 17.22 20.25
N PRO A 58 7.06 16.90 21.34
CA PRO A 58 6.80 15.50 21.67
C PRO A 58 5.90 14.83 20.60
N PRO A 59 5.94 13.49 20.47
CA PRO A 59 5.02 12.78 19.57
C PRO A 59 3.57 12.99 20.01
N PHE A 60 2.66 13.19 19.04
CA PHE A 60 1.24 13.35 19.36
C PHE A 60 0.63 12.04 19.86
N ASN A 61 -0.23 12.13 20.87
CA ASN A 61 -1.05 11.00 21.31
C ASN A 61 -2.32 10.91 20.44
N LEU A 62 -2.25 10.10 19.39
CA LEU A 62 -3.33 9.91 18.42
C LEU A 62 -4.02 8.55 18.55
N ASN A 63 -3.91 7.86 19.68
CA ASN A 63 -4.36 6.47 19.80
C ASN A 63 -5.85 6.30 19.49
N ASN A 64 -6.74 7.12 20.08
CA ASN A 64 -8.18 7.04 19.83
C ASN A 64 -8.53 7.37 18.38
N LEU A 65 -7.86 8.38 17.82
CA LEU A 65 -8.03 8.76 16.42
C LEU A 65 -7.62 7.60 15.49
N LEU A 66 -6.50 6.93 15.79
CA LEU A 66 -6.04 5.79 15.01
C LEU A 66 -6.95 4.58 15.13
N VAL A 67 -7.55 4.32 16.29
CA VAL A 67 -8.55 3.24 16.43
C VAL A 67 -9.72 3.50 15.48
N VAL A 68 -10.30 4.70 15.54
CA VAL A 68 -11.44 5.08 14.70
C VAL A 68 -11.04 5.05 13.22
N TYR A 69 -9.89 5.64 12.88
CA TYR A 69 -9.38 5.67 11.51
C TYR A 69 -9.18 4.26 10.94
N ASN A 70 -8.45 3.38 11.65
CA ASN A 70 -8.23 2.01 11.18
C ASN A 70 -9.54 1.22 11.08
N PHE A 71 -10.49 1.43 12.00
CA PHE A 71 -11.80 0.79 11.92
C PHE A 71 -12.59 1.26 10.69
N VAL A 72 -12.59 2.57 10.41
CA VAL A 72 -13.19 3.11 9.18
C VAL A 72 -12.51 2.55 7.93
N GLN A 73 -11.18 2.43 7.93
CA GLN A 73 -10.44 1.81 6.82
C GLN A 73 -10.82 0.34 6.59
N VAL A 74 -11.06 -0.42 7.66
CA VAL A 74 -11.60 -1.80 7.56
C VAL A 74 -12.96 -1.80 6.88
N LEU A 75 -13.88 -0.92 7.29
CA LEU A 75 -15.23 -0.84 6.70
C LEU A 75 -15.19 -0.43 5.22
N VAL A 76 -14.39 0.59 4.88
CA VAL A 76 -14.21 1.04 3.49
C VAL A 76 -13.61 -0.08 2.64
N SER A 77 -12.59 -0.76 3.14
CA SER A 77 -11.95 -1.87 2.43
C SER A 77 -12.91 -3.05 2.23
N ALA A 78 -13.71 -3.40 3.26
CA ALA A 78 -14.70 -4.47 3.16
C ALA A 78 -15.81 -4.12 2.16
N PHE A 79 -16.23 -2.85 2.11
CA PHE A 79 -17.21 -2.36 1.14
C PHE A 79 -16.68 -2.45 -0.30
N ILE A 80 -15.42 -2.09 -0.54
CA ILE A 80 -14.79 -2.24 -1.86
C ILE A 80 -14.69 -3.71 -2.25
N VAL A 81 -14.37 -4.61 -1.31
CA VAL A 81 -14.38 -6.06 -1.56
C VAL A 81 -15.77 -6.52 -1.98
N TYR A 82 -16.82 -6.08 -1.27
CA TYR A 82 -18.20 -6.42 -1.61
C TYR A 82 -18.58 -5.99 -3.03
N ILE A 83 -18.35 -4.73 -3.40
CA ILE A 83 -18.63 -4.22 -4.75
C ILE A 83 -17.79 -4.98 -5.79
N GLY A 84 -16.51 -5.20 -5.49
CA GLY A 84 -15.60 -5.92 -6.37
C GLY A 84 -16.07 -7.34 -6.67
N LEU A 85 -16.54 -8.07 -5.66
CA LEU A 85 -17.11 -9.40 -5.82
C LEU A 85 -18.41 -9.38 -6.63
N GLU A 86 -19.30 -8.40 -6.41
CA GLU A 86 -20.51 -8.25 -7.23
C GLU A 86 -20.19 -8.00 -8.72
N LEU A 87 -19.09 -7.30 -9.01
CA LEU A 87 -18.67 -7.05 -10.40
C LEU A 87 -17.96 -8.26 -11.01
N ILE A 88 -17.10 -8.96 -10.24
CA ILE A 88 -16.26 -10.05 -10.74
C ILE A 88 -17.03 -11.37 -10.88
N LEU A 89 -17.90 -11.73 -9.91
CA LEU A 89 -18.56 -13.04 -9.92
C LEU A 89 -19.42 -13.30 -11.17
N PRO A 90 -20.20 -12.33 -11.69
CA PRO A 90 -21.00 -12.54 -12.90
C PRO A 90 -20.18 -12.52 -14.20
N HIS A 91 -19.08 -11.76 -14.24
CA HIS A 91 -18.28 -11.53 -15.46
C HIS A 91 -17.02 -12.41 -15.54
N GLY A 92 -16.71 -13.13 -14.47
CA GLY A 92 -15.51 -13.93 -14.34
C GLY A 92 -14.25 -13.09 -14.06
N ILE A 93 -13.15 -13.81 -13.77
CA ILE A 93 -11.82 -13.21 -13.54
C ILE A 93 -11.11 -12.87 -14.86
N LEU A 94 -11.50 -13.58 -15.93
CA LEU A 94 -11.10 -13.32 -17.31
C LEU A 94 -12.28 -12.66 -17.99
N SER A 95 -12.22 -11.35 -18.19
CA SER A 95 -13.29 -10.65 -18.89
C SER A 95 -13.38 -11.20 -20.31
N SER A 96 -14.56 -11.60 -20.77
CA SER A 96 -14.75 -12.11 -22.14
C SER A 96 -15.26 -11.05 -23.10
N VAL A 97 -15.75 -9.91 -22.58
CA VAL A 97 -16.43 -8.87 -23.34
C VAL A 97 -15.93 -7.49 -22.92
N CYS A 98 -15.57 -6.66 -23.90
CA CYS A 98 -15.36 -5.24 -23.65
C CYS A 98 -16.70 -4.57 -23.40
N GLU A 99 -16.88 -4.00 -22.20
CA GLU A 99 -18.12 -3.30 -21.87
C GLU A 99 -18.14 -1.94 -22.55
N LEU A 100 -18.89 -1.86 -23.66
CA LEU A 100 -19.15 -0.64 -24.41
C LEU A 100 -20.51 0.00 -24.01
N ASP A 101 -21.30 -0.70 -23.20
CA ASP A 101 -22.59 -0.22 -22.70
C ASP A 101 -22.38 0.68 -21.48
N LYS A 102 -22.90 1.91 -21.58
CA LYS A 102 -22.89 2.88 -20.47
C LYS A 102 -23.53 2.33 -19.20
N ALA A 103 -24.56 1.49 -19.30
CA ALA A 103 -25.23 0.91 -18.13
C ALA A 103 -24.31 0.03 -17.29
N LYS A 104 -23.24 -0.52 -17.89
CA LYS A 104 -22.29 -1.41 -17.22
C LYS A 104 -20.96 -0.75 -16.91
N ILE A 105 -20.56 0.25 -17.71
CA ILE A 105 -19.33 1.03 -17.43
C ILE A 105 -19.48 1.91 -16.18
N VAL A 106 -20.69 2.40 -15.88
CA VAL A 106 -20.94 3.24 -14.70
C VAL A 106 -20.70 2.46 -13.39
N PRO A 107 -21.28 1.27 -13.15
CA PRO A 107 -20.95 0.45 -11.98
C PRO A 107 -19.45 0.09 -11.89
N LEU A 108 -18.84 -0.27 -13.02
CA LEU A 108 -17.40 -0.58 -13.09
C LEU A 108 -16.54 0.60 -12.63
N ALA A 109 -16.72 1.77 -13.25
CA ALA A 109 -16.01 3.00 -12.91
C ALA A 109 -16.29 3.43 -11.47
N THR A 110 -17.52 3.25 -10.98
CA THR A 110 -17.90 3.56 -9.60
C THR A 110 -17.12 2.71 -8.60
N GLY A 111 -16.98 1.41 -8.86
CA GLY A 111 -16.16 0.51 -8.04
C GLY A 111 -14.69 0.95 -7.99
N ILE A 112 -14.12 1.30 -9.14
CA ILE A 112 -12.74 1.82 -9.23
C ILE A 112 -12.62 3.18 -8.52
N TYR A 113 -13.64 4.03 -8.58
CA TYR A 113 -13.67 5.32 -7.90
C TYR A 113 -13.69 5.19 -6.37
N TYR A 114 -14.42 4.22 -5.82
CA TYR A 114 -14.34 3.92 -4.38
C TYR A 114 -12.93 3.45 -4.00
N TYR A 115 -12.31 2.62 -4.83
CA TYR A 115 -10.92 2.21 -4.63
C TYR A 115 -9.94 3.39 -4.68
N PHE A 116 -10.07 4.28 -5.66
CA PHE A 116 -9.31 5.53 -5.74
C PHE A 116 -9.49 6.40 -4.49
N SER A 117 -10.73 6.58 -4.04
CA SER A 117 -11.06 7.37 -2.84
C SER A 117 -10.40 6.79 -1.59
N ALA A 118 -10.36 5.45 -1.47
CA ALA A 118 -9.60 4.80 -0.41
C ALA A 118 -8.12 5.17 -0.49
N LYS A 119 -7.47 5.13 -1.66
CA LYS A 119 -6.04 5.50 -1.80
C LYS A 119 -5.74 6.94 -1.41
N VAL A 120 -6.67 7.88 -1.65
CA VAL A 120 -6.54 9.25 -1.13
C VAL A 120 -6.55 9.26 0.40
N SER A 121 -7.46 8.53 1.03
CA SER A 121 -7.57 8.46 2.49
C SER A 121 -6.36 7.78 3.15
N GLU A 122 -5.77 6.77 2.50
CA GLU A 122 -4.62 6.01 2.99
C GLU A 122 -3.34 6.84 3.07
N LEU A 123 -3.26 7.99 2.37
CA LEU A 123 -2.17 8.95 2.55
C LEU A 123 -2.06 9.44 4.00
N LEU A 124 -3.14 9.37 4.79
CA LEU A 124 -3.09 9.74 6.21
C LEU A 124 -2.21 8.80 7.04
N ASP A 125 -1.93 7.57 6.59
CA ASP A 125 -1.09 6.62 7.31
C ASP A 125 0.30 7.20 7.61
N THR A 126 0.98 7.71 6.59
CA THR A 126 2.30 8.36 6.77
C THR A 126 2.21 9.67 7.52
N VAL A 127 1.13 10.44 7.34
CA VAL A 127 0.89 11.66 8.12
C VAL A 127 0.88 11.31 9.61
N PHE A 128 0.15 10.25 10.00
CA PHE A 128 0.14 9.78 11.39
C PHE A 128 1.51 9.25 11.84
N PHE A 129 2.27 8.57 10.97
CA PHE A 129 3.63 8.13 11.30
C PHE A 129 4.54 9.32 11.64
N VAL A 130 4.50 10.38 10.83
CA VAL A 130 5.27 11.60 11.05
C VAL A 130 4.85 12.29 12.36
N LEU A 131 3.54 12.48 12.57
CA LEU A 131 3.01 13.13 13.78
C LEU A 131 3.29 12.33 15.06
N ARG A 132 3.48 11.02 14.97
CA ARG A 132 3.86 10.15 16.10
C ARG A 132 5.38 9.93 16.22
N LYS A 133 6.20 10.61 15.39
CA LYS A 133 7.65 10.42 15.30
C LYS A 133 8.07 8.96 15.04
N LYS A 134 7.28 8.23 14.25
CA LYS A 134 7.57 6.86 13.81
C LYS A 134 8.25 6.86 12.45
N TYR A 135 9.38 7.56 12.33
CA TYR A 135 10.07 7.75 11.04
C TYR A 135 10.60 6.47 10.41
N ASN A 136 10.84 5.43 11.23
CA ASN A 136 11.17 4.10 10.74
C ASN A 136 10.04 3.42 9.95
N GLN A 137 8.80 3.90 10.07
CA GLN A 137 7.67 3.46 9.25
C GLN A 137 7.58 4.22 7.92
N VAL A 138 8.14 5.42 7.85
CA VAL A 138 8.19 6.26 6.64
C VAL A 138 9.34 5.77 5.75
N THR A 139 9.22 4.53 5.28
CA THR A 139 10.21 3.88 4.41
C THR A 139 9.99 4.26 2.95
N PHE A 140 11.03 4.09 2.13
CA PHE A 140 10.90 4.23 0.67
C PHE A 140 9.77 3.35 0.12
N LEU A 141 9.70 2.08 0.54
CA LEU A 141 8.66 1.13 0.14
C LEU A 141 7.26 1.72 0.39
N HIS A 142 7.02 2.20 1.60
CA HIS A 142 5.70 2.69 1.99
C HIS A 142 5.33 3.98 1.24
N VAL A 143 6.22 4.98 1.20
CA VAL A 143 5.96 6.24 0.49
C VAL A 143 5.79 6.02 -1.02
N TYR A 144 6.66 5.20 -1.63
CA TYR A 144 6.57 4.84 -3.05
C TYR A 144 5.24 4.15 -3.36
N HIS A 145 4.84 3.15 -2.56
CA HIS A 145 3.57 2.45 -2.71
C HIS A 145 2.36 3.40 -2.64
N HIS A 146 2.25 4.21 -1.59
CA HIS A 146 1.12 5.14 -1.47
C HIS A 146 1.08 6.17 -2.62
N ALA A 147 2.25 6.62 -3.09
CA ALA A 147 2.33 7.53 -4.22
C ALA A 147 1.87 6.88 -5.53
N ILE A 148 2.46 5.74 -5.90
CA ILE A 148 2.19 5.08 -7.19
C ILE A 148 0.77 4.52 -7.25
N MET A 149 0.23 4.00 -6.14
CA MET A 149 -1.14 3.45 -6.12
C MET A 149 -2.18 4.54 -6.33
N LEU A 150 -2.01 5.72 -5.71
CA LEU A 150 -2.92 6.85 -5.93
C LEU A 150 -2.85 7.36 -7.37
N MET A 151 -1.64 7.60 -7.89
CA MET A 151 -1.47 8.13 -9.25
C MET A 151 -1.93 7.14 -10.33
N SER A 152 -1.58 5.86 -10.18
CA SER A 152 -1.97 4.83 -11.15
C SER A 152 -3.47 4.58 -11.15
N THR A 153 -4.12 4.53 -9.98
CA THR A 153 -5.58 4.34 -9.90
C THR A 153 -6.34 5.53 -10.48
N TRP A 154 -5.86 6.76 -10.26
CA TRP A 154 -6.46 7.94 -10.90
C TRP A 154 -6.37 7.86 -12.43
N TYR A 155 -5.19 7.51 -12.94
CA TYR A 155 -4.96 7.37 -14.38
C TYR A 155 -5.86 6.27 -14.98
N THR A 156 -5.91 5.09 -14.37
CA THR A 156 -6.71 3.98 -14.90
C THR A 156 -8.20 4.28 -14.83
N LEU A 157 -8.69 4.88 -13.75
CA LEU A 157 -10.08 5.31 -13.69
C LEU A 157 -10.43 6.31 -14.80
N LYS A 158 -9.54 7.28 -15.07
CA LYS A 158 -9.77 8.34 -16.04
C LYS A 158 -9.73 7.86 -17.50
N TYR A 159 -8.80 6.95 -17.82
CA TYR A 159 -8.47 6.63 -19.21
C TYR A 159 -8.70 5.17 -19.60
N GLU A 160 -8.72 4.24 -18.64
CA GLU A 160 -8.80 2.82 -18.92
C GLU A 160 -9.49 2.02 -17.79
N PRO A 161 -10.79 2.28 -17.51
CA PRO A 161 -11.53 1.53 -16.51
C PRO A 161 -11.75 0.10 -16.99
N THR A 162 -11.15 -0.88 -16.30
CA THR A 162 -11.22 -2.30 -16.70
C THR A 162 -11.48 -3.23 -15.51
N TYR A 163 -12.02 -4.41 -15.79
CA TYR A 163 -12.20 -5.47 -14.79
C TYR A 163 -10.88 -5.93 -14.17
N THR A 164 -9.76 -5.80 -14.89
CA THR A 164 -8.41 -6.03 -14.36
C THR A 164 -8.11 -5.13 -13.16
N ILE A 165 -8.49 -3.85 -13.24
CA ILE A 165 -8.31 -2.91 -12.13
C ILE A 165 -9.26 -3.21 -10.98
N VAL A 166 -10.50 -3.64 -11.28
CA VAL A 166 -11.44 -4.07 -10.24
C VAL A 166 -10.91 -5.30 -9.51
N PHE A 167 -10.38 -6.31 -10.21
CA PHE A 167 -9.77 -7.48 -9.58
C PHE A 167 -8.58 -7.11 -8.69
N LEU A 168 -7.66 -6.28 -9.20
CA LEU A 168 -6.52 -5.78 -8.45
C LEU A 168 -6.97 -5.03 -7.19
N GLY A 169 -7.92 -4.10 -7.34
CA GLY A 169 -8.47 -3.31 -6.25
C GLY A 169 -9.16 -4.18 -5.20
N THR A 170 -9.95 -5.17 -5.63
CA THR A 170 -10.64 -6.13 -4.76
C THR A 170 -9.66 -6.94 -3.92
N LEU A 171 -8.64 -7.53 -4.54
CA LEU A 171 -7.62 -8.29 -3.82
C LEU A 171 -6.81 -7.40 -2.86
N ASN A 172 -6.44 -6.19 -3.30
CA ASN A 172 -5.73 -5.23 -2.44
C ASN A 172 -6.59 -4.82 -1.24
N SER A 173 -7.86 -4.49 -1.45
CA SER A 173 -8.78 -4.15 -0.38
C SER A 173 -9.03 -5.31 0.57
N PHE A 174 -9.08 -6.56 0.09
CA PHE A 174 -9.15 -7.73 0.96
C PHE A 174 -7.95 -7.82 1.91
N VAL A 175 -6.73 -7.62 1.39
CA VAL A 175 -5.53 -7.60 2.24
C VAL A 175 -5.52 -6.39 3.17
N HIS A 176 -6.05 -5.24 2.74
CA HIS A 176 -6.21 -4.05 3.58
C HIS A 176 -7.22 -4.25 4.71
N VAL A 177 -8.32 -5.01 4.51
CA VAL A 177 -9.21 -5.42 5.63
C VAL A 177 -8.40 -6.10 6.72
N VAL A 178 -7.54 -7.05 6.34
CA VAL A 178 -6.70 -7.82 7.26
C VAL A 178 -5.64 -6.93 7.92
N MET A 179 -4.95 -6.10 7.14
CA MET A 179 -3.91 -5.19 7.61
C MET A 179 -4.46 -4.13 8.58
N TYR A 180 -5.53 -3.41 8.21
CA TYR A 180 -6.10 -2.37 9.07
C TYR A 180 -6.77 -2.96 10.31
N SER A 181 -7.32 -4.18 10.23
CA SER A 181 -7.76 -4.90 11.44
C SER A 181 -6.60 -5.14 12.39
N TYR A 182 -5.44 -5.58 11.87
CA TYR A 182 -4.23 -5.73 12.67
C TYR A 182 -3.79 -4.39 13.28
N TYR A 183 -3.81 -3.30 12.52
CA TYR A 183 -3.45 -1.96 13.02
C TYR A 183 -4.41 -1.48 14.12
N ALA A 184 -5.73 -1.62 13.93
CA ALA A 184 -6.73 -1.30 14.94
C ALA A 184 -6.56 -2.12 16.22
N LEU A 185 -6.24 -3.41 16.12
CA LEU A 185 -6.02 -4.25 17.30
C LEU A 185 -4.68 -3.91 18.00
N SER A 186 -3.67 -3.51 17.23
CA SER A 186 -2.33 -3.23 17.76
C SER A 186 -2.25 -1.95 18.59
N THR A 187 -3.23 -1.04 18.48
CA THR A 187 -3.31 0.16 19.33
C THR A 187 -3.69 -0.17 20.77
N PHE A 188 -4.32 -1.32 21.01
CA PHE A 188 -4.65 -1.79 22.36
C PHE A 188 -3.46 -2.57 22.96
N PRO A 189 -2.83 -2.07 24.04
CA PRO A 189 -1.64 -2.70 24.61
C PRO A 189 -1.88 -4.15 25.06
N GLU A 190 -3.09 -4.45 25.55
CA GLU A 190 -3.51 -5.77 26.00
C GLU A 190 -3.57 -6.76 24.83
N LEU A 191 -4.10 -6.33 23.69
CA LEU A 191 -4.24 -7.17 22.49
C LEU A 191 -2.92 -7.31 21.72
N SER A 192 -2.04 -6.30 21.76
CA SER A 192 -0.78 -6.28 21.02
C SER A 192 0.11 -7.50 21.26
N LYS A 193 0.02 -8.12 22.44
CA LYS A 193 0.78 -9.33 22.80
C LYS A 193 0.31 -10.58 22.06
N TYR A 194 -0.95 -10.63 21.65
CA TYR A 194 -1.57 -11.78 20.97
C TYR A 194 -1.46 -11.70 19.44
N LEU A 195 -0.89 -10.63 18.90
CA LEU A 195 -0.77 -10.37 17.47
C LEU A 195 0.45 -11.06 16.82
N TRP A 196 0.62 -12.37 17.08
CA TRP A 196 1.72 -13.20 16.56
C TRP A 196 1.68 -13.40 15.04
N TRP A 197 0.54 -13.11 14.42
CA TRP A 197 0.27 -13.39 13.01
C TRP A 197 0.70 -12.27 12.05
N LYS A 198 1.44 -11.24 12.53
CA LYS A 198 2.01 -10.15 11.71
C LYS A 198 2.71 -10.66 10.44
N LYS A 199 3.50 -11.73 10.57
CA LYS A 199 4.26 -12.31 9.44
C LYS A 199 3.34 -12.83 8.31
N TYR A 200 2.16 -13.34 8.66
CA TYR A 200 1.22 -13.88 7.67
C TYR A 200 0.54 -12.79 6.86
N ILE A 201 0.46 -11.56 7.39
CA ILE A 201 -0.01 -10.40 6.63
C ILE A 201 0.97 -10.12 5.49
N THR A 202 2.27 -10.08 5.78
CA THR A 202 3.29 -9.90 4.75
C THR A 202 3.32 -11.06 3.74
N SER A 203 3.13 -12.30 4.20
CA SER A 203 2.96 -13.44 3.30
C SER A 203 1.74 -13.29 2.39
N MET A 204 0.61 -12.81 2.93
CA MET A 204 -0.61 -12.56 2.15
C MET A 204 -0.41 -11.47 1.11
N GLN A 205 0.30 -10.39 1.42
CA GLN A 205 0.68 -9.35 0.46
C GLN A 205 1.54 -9.89 -0.68
N LEU A 206 2.52 -10.76 -0.38
CA LEU A 206 3.34 -11.40 -1.41
C LEU A 206 2.52 -12.33 -2.31
N ILE A 207 1.62 -13.14 -1.72
CA ILE A 207 0.71 -14.01 -2.48
C ILE A 207 -0.24 -13.18 -3.36
N GLN A 208 -0.74 -12.06 -2.86
CA GLN A 208 -1.56 -11.12 -3.62
C GLN A 208 -0.83 -10.64 -4.88
N PHE A 209 0.44 -10.23 -4.78
CA PHE A 209 1.20 -9.77 -5.94
C PHE A 209 1.38 -10.87 -6.99
N LEU A 210 1.62 -12.12 -6.57
CA LEU A 210 1.68 -13.26 -7.49
C LEU A 210 0.33 -13.49 -8.19
N ALA A 211 -0.79 -13.42 -7.44
CA ALA A 211 -2.13 -13.55 -8.01
C ALA A 211 -2.43 -12.45 -9.03
N ILE A 212 -2.00 -11.21 -8.78
CA ILE A 212 -2.14 -10.09 -9.72
C ILE A 212 -1.35 -10.35 -11.01
N ILE A 213 -0.11 -10.85 -10.93
CA ILE A 213 0.70 -11.19 -12.11
C ILE A 213 0.00 -12.23 -12.97
N VAL A 214 -0.50 -13.30 -12.35
CA VAL A 214 -1.22 -14.36 -13.07
C VAL A 214 -2.47 -13.79 -13.74
N GLN A 215 -3.27 -13.02 -13.00
CA GLN A 215 -4.52 -12.48 -13.53
C GLN A 215 -4.31 -11.48 -14.66
N VAL A 216 -3.35 -10.55 -14.54
CA VAL A 216 -3.12 -9.54 -15.59
C VAL A 216 -2.54 -10.19 -16.85
N SER A 217 -1.66 -11.17 -16.69
CA SER A 217 -1.09 -11.91 -17.82
C SER A 217 -2.16 -12.75 -18.51
N ALA A 218 -2.98 -13.48 -17.74
CA ALA A 218 -4.05 -14.29 -18.29
C ALA A 218 -5.11 -13.41 -18.99
N ASN A 219 -5.45 -12.24 -18.44
CA ASN A 219 -6.33 -11.30 -19.14
C ASN A 219 -5.68 -10.78 -20.43
N TYR A 220 -4.39 -10.46 -20.44
CA TYR A 220 -3.73 -10.00 -21.66
C TYR A 220 -3.71 -11.05 -22.79
N PHE A 221 -3.45 -12.33 -22.47
CA PHE A 221 -3.30 -13.39 -23.47
C PHE A 221 -4.59 -14.14 -23.82
N MET A 222 -5.56 -14.20 -22.91
CA MET A 222 -6.72 -15.09 -23.02
C MET A 222 -8.08 -14.36 -22.97
N SER A 223 -8.11 -13.08 -22.58
CA SER A 223 -9.35 -12.30 -22.53
C SER A 223 -9.85 -11.95 -23.93
N GLY A 224 -11.17 -11.88 -24.09
CA GLY A 224 -11.79 -11.24 -25.25
C GLY A 224 -11.68 -9.71 -25.22
N CYS A 225 -11.23 -9.14 -24.10
CA CYS A 225 -10.98 -7.71 -23.90
C CYS A 225 -9.66 -7.48 -23.12
N PRO A 226 -8.51 -7.64 -23.77
CA PRO A 226 -7.22 -7.49 -23.10
C PRO A 226 -6.99 -6.03 -22.65
N PRO A 227 -6.35 -5.82 -21.48
CA PRO A 227 -5.89 -4.48 -21.10
C PRO A 227 -4.87 -3.96 -22.12
N SER A 228 -4.71 -2.64 -22.18
CA SER A 228 -3.70 -2.02 -23.05
C SER A 228 -2.30 -2.52 -22.68
N MET A 229 -1.42 -2.58 -23.68
CA MET A 229 -0.03 -2.97 -23.46
C MET A 229 0.67 -2.01 -22.48
N PHE A 230 0.28 -0.73 -22.48
CA PHE A 230 0.77 0.24 -21.50
C PHE A 230 0.35 -0.15 -20.08
N LEU A 231 -0.95 -0.41 -19.86
CA LEU A 231 -1.47 -0.78 -18.55
C LEU A 231 -0.84 -2.07 -18.03
N MET A 232 -0.73 -3.09 -18.89
CA MET A 232 -0.08 -4.35 -18.55
C MET A 232 1.35 -4.13 -18.05
N ASN A 233 2.17 -3.37 -18.80
CA ASN A 233 3.56 -3.13 -18.43
C ASN A 233 3.69 -2.32 -17.12
N VAL A 234 2.82 -1.33 -16.90
CA VAL A 234 2.81 -0.55 -15.66
C VAL A 234 2.43 -1.42 -14.46
N VAL A 235 1.35 -2.19 -14.56
CA VAL A 235 0.90 -3.08 -13.48
C VAL A 235 1.95 -4.14 -13.18
N LEU A 236 2.49 -4.80 -14.22
CA LEU A 236 3.50 -5.84 -14.06
C LEU A 236 4.79 -5.27 -13.48
N GLY A 237 5.29 -4.16 -14.02
CA GLY A 237 6.50 -3.49 -13.53
C GLY A 237 6.37 -3.05 -12.07
N ASN A 238 5.25 -2.41 -11.70
CA ASN A 238 4.99 -2.03 -10.32
C ASN A 238 4.88 -3.25 -9.40
N THR A 239 4.20 -4.32 -9.83
CA THR A 239 4.02 -5.53 -9.02
C THR A 239 5.34 -6.25 -8.80
N CYS A 240 6.20 -6.37 -9.82
CA CYS A 240 7.55 -6.94 -9.68
C CYS A 240 8.41 -6.13 -8.69
N LEU A 241 8.37 -4.79 -8.78
CA LEU A 241 9.07 -3.94 -7.83
C LEU A 241 8.54 -4.12 -6.40
N MET A 242 7.23 -4.24 -6.22
CA MET A 242 6.63 -4.49 -4.91
C MET A 242 7.05 -5.84 -4.34
N ILE A 243 7.06 -6.91 -5.14
CA ILE A 243 7.57 -8.22 -4.72
C ILE A 243 9.03 -8.11 -4.25
N TYR A 244 9.87 -7.39 -4.99
CA TYR A 244 11.27 -7.17 -4.59
C TYR A 244 11.36 -6.46 -3.24
N LEU A 245 10.67 -5.33 -3.07
CA LEU A 245 10.75 -4.52 -1.85
C LEU A 245 10.14 -5.23 -0.63
N PHE A 246 9.00 -5.89 -0.79
CA PHE A 246 8.39 -6.69 0.28
C PHE A 246 9.20 -7.96 0.59
N GLY A 247 9.83 -8.57 -0.42
CA GLY A 247 10.75 -9.70 -0.25
C GLY A 247 11.98 -9.30 0.56
N ASP A 248 12.63 -8.19 0.21
CA ASP A 248 13.75 -7.62 0.96
C ASP A 248 13.36 -7.29 2.41
N PHE A 249 12.21 -6.64 2.61
CA PHE A 249 11.66 -6.38 3.94
C PHE A 249 11.43 -7.67 4.73
N TYR A 250 10.84 -8.69 4.11
CA TYR A 250 10.54 -9.97 4.75
C TYR A 250 11.82 -10.70 5.19
N VAL A 251 12.82 -10.77 4.30
CA VAL A 251 14.12 -11.41 4.58
C VAL A 251 14.81 -10.71 5.75
N LYS A 252 14.91 -9.36 5.70
CA LYS A 252 15.56 -8.58 6.75
C LYS A 252 14.83 -8.69 8.09
N SER A 253 13.50 -8.58 8.09
CA SER A 253 12.71 -8.48 9.31
C SER A 253 12.45 -9.83 9.98
N TYR A 254 12.33 -10.92 9.22
CA TYR A 254 11.89 -12.22 9.75
C TYR A 254 12.92 -13.34 9.63
N LEU A 255 13.73 -13.37 8.58
CA LEU A 255 14.70 -14.46 8.38
C LEU A 255 16.04 -14.12 9.03
N LYS A 256 16.61 -12.95 8.73
CA LYS A 256 17.91 -12.54 9.29
C LYS A 256 17.85 -12.36 10.80
N ASN A 257 16.83 -11.68 11.31
CA ASN A 257 16.58 -11.54 12.75
C ASN A 257 16.42 -12.90 13.48
N LYS A 258 15.90 -13.92 12.80
CA LYS A 258 15.78 -15.27 13.38
C LYS A 258 17.13 -15.99 13.39
N ALA A 259 17.91 -15.87 12.32
CA ALA A 259 19.27 -16.42 12.24
C ALA A 259 20.19 -15.80 13.31
N ASP A 260 20.18 -14.47 13.44
CA ASP A 260 21.00 -13.75 14.43
C ASP A 260 20.61 -14.11 15.88
N LYS A 261 19.31 -14.34 16.14
CA LYS A 261 18.84 -14.82 17.46
C LYS A 261 19.28 -16.26 17.74
N ALA A 262 19.17 -17.15 16.76
CA ALA A 262 19.61 -18.54 16.89
C ALA A 262 21.13 -18.65 17.09
N GLU A 263 21.91 -17.79 16.42
CA GLU A 263 23.36 -17.72 16.58
C GLU A 263 23.74 -17.26 18.00
N LYS A 264 23.15 -16.17 18.50
CA LYS A 264 23.38 -15.67 19.87
C LYS A 264 23.01 -16.69 20.95
N GLU A 265 21.92 -17.44 20.77
CA GLU A 265 21.54 -18.51 21.69
C GLU A 265 22.55 -19.67 21.69
N ASN A 266 23.10 -20.03 20.53
CA ASN A 266 24.12 -21.06 20.41
C ASN A 266 25.47 -20.60 21.01
N THR A 267 25.87 -19.34 20.83
CA THR A 267 27.06 -18.78 21.48
C THR A 267 26.92 -18.75 23.01
N HIS A 268 25.74 -18.38 23.53
CA HIS A 268 25.49 -18.41 24.98
C HIS A 268 25.47 -19.84 25.56
N LYS A 269 24.95 -20.83 24.82
CA LYS A 269 25.02 -22.24 25.24
C LYS A 269 26.45 -22.78 25.22
N ASN A 270 27.26 -22.45 24.21
CA ASN A 270 28.66 -22.86 24.14
C ASN A 270 29.53 -22.18 25.21
N SER A 271 29.27 -20.92 25.55
CA SER A 271 29.94 -20.24 26.68
C SER A 271 29.60 -20.85 28.04
N LYS A 272 28.36 -21.33 28.25
CA LYS A 272 27.99 -22.05 29.48
C LYS A 272 28.55 -23.47 29.53
N ALA A 273 28.71 -24.14 28.39
CA ALA A 273 29.30 -25.48 28.31
C ALA A 273 30.83 -25.48 28.54
N ASN A 274 31.54 -24.41 28.16
CA ASN A 274 32.98 -24.26 28.38
C ASN A 274 33.35 -23.61 29.73
N GLY A 275 32.37 -23.30 30.60
CA GLY A 275 32.57 -22.61 31.87
C GLY A 275 32.98 -23.49 33.07
N THR A 276 33.66 -24.62 32.86
CA THR A 276 34.26 -25.39 33.96
C THR A 276 35.75 -25.62 33.69
N LYS A 277 36.56 -24.64 34.12
CA LYS A 277 37.98 -24.68 34.53
C LYS A 277 38.74 -23.46 34.01
N THR A 278 38.92 -22.45 34.85
CA THR A 278 40.24 -21.92 35.27
C THR A 278 40.07 -20.71 36.20
N ASN A 279 41.05 -20.56 37.09
CA ASN A 279 41.01 -19.81 38.35
C ASN A 279 41.08 -18.27 38.20
N ASP A 280 40.63 -17.62 39.27
CA ASP A 280 40.76 -16.22 39.70
C ASP A 280 41.74 -15.29 38.96
N VAL A 281 41.23 -14.14 38.49
CA VAL A 281 41.78 -12.80 38.77
C VAL A 281 40.64 -11.76 38.76
N LYS A 282 40.46 -11.04 39.87
CA LYS A 282 39.63 -9.82 39.96
C LYS A 282 40.26 -8.68 39.15
N PHE A 283 39.46 -7.99 38.34
CA PHE A 283 39.65 -6.56 38.03
C PHE A 283 38.28 -5.87 37.92
N THR A 284 38.22 -4.67 38.49
CA THR A 284 37.06 -3.81 38.71
C THR A 284 36.72 -2.91 37.52
N ASP A 285 35.50 -2.38 37.58
CA ASP A 285 34.97 -1.15 36.96
C ASP A 285 34.55 -1.13 35.47
N GLY A 286 33.37 -0.53 35.24
CA GLY A 286 33.06 0.15 33.97
C GLY A 286 31.69 -0.14 33.34
N ILE A 287 30.63 0.45 33.89
CA ILE A 287 29.47 1.01 33.16
C ILE A 287 28.85 0.13 32.05
N SER A 288 27.85 -0.66 32.42
CA SER A 288 26.89 -1.23 31.46
C SER A 288 25.73 -0.24 31.25
N ASN A 289 25.82 0.55 30.18
CA ASN A 289 24.70 1.33 29.67
C ASN A 289 23.65 0.37 29.10
N ASN A 290 22.60 0.16 29.89
CA ASN A 290 21.46 -0.68 29.55
C ASN A 290 20.55 0.06 28.55
N ASN A 291 20.94 0.08 27.27
CA ASN A 291 20.04 0.53 26.20
C ASN A 291 18.98 -0.56 25.93
N ARG A 292 17.90 -0.48 26.70
CA ARG A 292 16.58 -1.05 26.32
C ARG A 292 16.14 -0.38 25.01
N LEU A 293 16.57 -0.94 23.89
CA LEU A 293 15.90 -0.71 22.61
C LEU A 293 14.55 -1.41 22.65
N HIS A 294 13.53 -0.65 23.05
CA HIS A 294 12.14 -0.93 22.75
C HIS A 294 11.95 -0.92 21.23
N GLU A 295 12.25 -2.05 20.60
CA GLU A 295 11.85 -2.35 19.22
C GLU A 295 10.37 -2.74 19.22
N LYS A 296 9.51 -1.73 19.46
CA LYS A 296 8.08 -1.79 19.17
C LYS A 296 7.85 -0.95 17.92
N THR A 297 7.95 -1.61 16.78
CA THR A 297 7.67 -1.04 15.47
C THR A 297 6.59 -1.84 14.76
N LEU A 298 5.45 -1.19 14.60
CA LEU A 298 4.66 -1.29 13.38
C LEU A 298 5.49 -0.76 12.21
#